data_AF-A0A949NG87-F1
#
_entry.id   AF-A0A949NG87-F1
#
_cell.length_a   1.000
_cell.length_b   1.000
_cell.length_c   1.000
_cell.angle_alpha   90.00
_cell.angle_beta   90.00
_cell.angle_gamma   90.00
#
_symmetry.space_group_name_H-M   'P 1'
#
loop_
_entity.id
_entity.type
_entity.pdbx_description
1 polymer ?
#
loop_
_entity_poly.entity_id
_entity_poly.type
_entity_poly.pdbx_seq_one_letter_code
_entity_poly.pdbx_strand_id
1 'polypeptide(L)' 'MSAPVIFPGCFLRSQDRPSSHTWRKIEYAVNLIRNTNSSILDIALDSGFNSIRTFNRCFKTVTGCIPTTIRKDRES' A
#
# COMPACT_ATOMS: atom_id res chain seq x y z
N MET A 1 -1.22 -16.75 13.29
CA MET A 1 -0.28 -16.14 12.33
C MET A 1 -1.02 -16.01 11.01
N SER A 2 -1.60 -14.84 10.75
CA SER A 2 -2.60 -14.63 9.69
C SER A 2 -1.98 -14.64 8.29
N ALA A 3 -2.71 -15.26 7.36
CA ALA A 3 -2.29 -15.65 6.02
C ALA A 3 -1.94 -14.48 5.07
N PRO A 4 -1.04 -14.69 4.09
CA PRO A 4 -0.86 -13.77 2.98
C PRO A 4 -1.92 -14.05 1.90
N VAL A 5 -2.86 -13.12 1.72
CA VAL A 5 -3.75 -13.10 0.56
C VAL A 5 -3.07 -12.37 -0.59
N ILE A 6 -2.24 -13.08 -1.36
CA ILE A 6 -1.66 -12.57 -2.61
C ILE A 6 -2.47 -13.16 -3.77
N PHE A 7 -3.47 -12.42 -4.25
CA PHE A 7 -4.18 -12.73 -5.48
C PHE A 7 -3.35 -12.26 -6.69
N PRO A 8 -2.91 -13.15 -7.59
CA PRO A 8 -2.19 -12.77 -8.79
C PRO A 8 -3.23 -12.48 -9.89
N GLY A 9 -3.46 -11.21 -10.23
CA GLY A 9 -4.45 -10.90 -11.26
C GLY A 9 -4.40 -9.46 -11.77
N CYS A 10 -3.47 -9.18 -12.70
CA CYS A 10 -3.58 -8.28 -13.87
C CYS A 10 -2.24 -7.67 -14.30
N PHE A 11 -1.51 -8.45 -15.09
CA PHE A 11 -0.84 -8.15 -16.37
C PHE A 11 -0.56 -6.68 -16.80
N LEU A 12 0.73 -6.46 -17.11
CA LEU A 12 1.44 -5.44 -17.93
C LEU A 12 1.56 -3.95 -17.51
N ARG A 13 2.70 -3.64 -16.87
CA ARG A 13 3.63 -2.58 -17.32
C ARG A 13 5.04 -2.96 -16.88
N SER A 14 5.99 -3.06 -17.82
CA SER A 14 7.24 -3.83 -17.72
C SER A 14 8.36 -3.31 -16.82
N GLN A 15 8.14 -2.41 -15.86
CA GLN A 15 9.19 -2.00 -14.90
C GLN A 15 8.55 -1.75 -13.53
N ASP A 16 9.26 -2.13 -12.46
CA ASP A 16 8.85 -2.14 -11.05
C ASP A 16 8.03 -3.36 -10.58
N ARG A 17 8.64 -4.55 -10.62
CA ARG A 17 8.35 -5.51 -9.53
C ARG A 17 8.75 -4.81 -8.23
N PRO A 18 7.87 -4.72 -7.22
CA PRO A 18 8.24 -4.14 -5.94
C PRO A 18 9.43 -4.94 -5.39
N SER A 19 10.59 -4.27 -5.28
CA SER A 19 11.77 -4.86 -4.65
C SER A 19 11.45 -5.22 -3.21
N SER A 20 12.18 -6.16 -2.61
CA SER A 20 11.95 -6.66 -1.23
C SER A 20 11.75 -5.54 -0.18
N HIS A 21 12.42 -4.39 -0.38
CA HIS A 21 12.28 -3.20 0.47
C HIS A 21 10.88 -2.57 0.41
N THR A 22 10.19 -2.67 -0.72
CA THR A 22 8.85 -2.12 -0.93
C THR A 22 7.83 -2.79 -0.02
N TRP A 23 7.97 -4.09 0.24
CA TRP A 23 7.07 -4.84 1.13
C TRP A 23 7.04 -4.23 2.53
N ARG A 24 8.21 -4.02 3.14
CA ARG A 24 8.32 -3.42 4.49
C ARG A 24 7.73 -2.02 4.55
N LYS A 25 7.93 -1.22 3.49
CA LYS A 25 7.37 0.13 3.38
C LYS A 25 5.84 0.10 3.34
N ILE A 26 5.27 -0.89 2.66
CA ILE A 26 3.81 -1.06 2.55
C ILE A 26 3.23 -1.52 3.88
N GLU A 27 3.86 -2.49 4.55
CA GLU A 27 3.45 -2.92 5.89
C GLU A 27 3.44 -1.76 6.88
N TYR A 28 4.48 -0.92 6.84
CA TYR A 28 4.55 0.29 7.64
C TYR A 28 3.44 1.29 7.29
N ALA A 29 3.20 1.53 6.00
CA ALA A 29 2.10 2.39 5.53
C ALA A 29 0.72 1.89 6.00
N VAL A 30 0.47 0.58 5.95
CA VAL A 30 -0.77 -0.02 6.44
C VAL A 30 -0.95 0.25 7.93
N ASN A 31 0.13 0.11 8.71
CA ASN A 31 0.09 0.42 10.14
C ASN A 31 -0.22 1.89 10.38
N LEU A 32 0.39 2.81 9.63
CA LEU A 32 0.08 4.24 9.68
C LEU A 32 -1.38 4.52 9.34
N ILE A 33 -1.94 3.96 8.26
CA ILE A 33 -3.34 4.17 7.87
C ILE A 33 -4.31 3.71 8.98
N ARG A 34 -3.94 2.65 9.72
CA ARG A 34 -4.76 2.12 10.82
C ARG A 34 -4.61 2.90 12.13
N ASN A 35 -3.43 3.42 12.43
CA ASN A 35 -3.17 4.10 13.70
C ASN A 35 -3.33 5.62 13.60
N THR A 36 -3.21 6.19 12.41
CA THR A 36 -3.19 7.64 12.18
C THR A 36 -4.26 8.06 11.18
N ASN A 37 -4.68 9.33 11.29
CA ASN A 37 -5.60 9.97 10.36
C ASN A 37 -4.88 10.87 9.33
N SER A 38 -3.57 10.68 9.12
CA SER A 38 -2.74 11.45 8.18
C SER A 38 -3.08 11.19 6.71
N SER A 39 -2.92 12.17 5.82
CA SER A 39 -3.31 11.98 4.41
C SER A 39 -2.53 10.85 3.73
N ILE A 40 -3.11 10.24 2.68
CA ILE A 40 -2.43 9.16 1.93
C ILE A 40 -1.12 9.67 1.30
N LEU A 41 -1.06 10.97 0.98
CA LEU A 41 0.15 11.63 0.52
C LEU A 41 1.25 11.56 1.59
N ASP A 42 0.95 12.02 2.81
CA ASP A 42 1.91 12.07 3.91
C ASP A 42 2.40 10.67 4.26
N ILE A 43 1.48 9.69 4.33
CA ILE A 43 1.82 8.30 4.61
C ILE A 43 2.74 7.71 3.53
N ALA A 44 2.50 8.04 2.26
CA ALA A 44 3.36 7.58 1.17
C ALA A 44 4.78 8.16 1.28
N LEU A 45 4.89 9.46 1.58
CA LEU A 45 6.18 10.14 1.78
C LEU A 45 6.93 9.56 2.98
N ASP A 46 6.23 9.38 4.10
CA ASP A 46 6.79 8.86 5.36
C ASP A 46 7.25 7.40 5.21
N SER A 47 6.50 6.60 4.45
CA SER A 47 6.89 5.24 4.09
C SER A 47 8.07 5.19 3.12
N GLY A 48 8.56 6.32 2.63
CA GLY A 48 9.73 6.46 1.77
C GLY A 48 9.44 6.36 0.27
N PHE A 49 8.21 6.56 -0.18
CA PHE A 49 7.89 6.65 -1.60
C PHE A 49 8.09 8.07 -2.10
N ASN A 50 8.69 8.21 -3.28
CA ASN A 50 8.92 9.50 -3.91
C ASN A 50 7.64 10.08 -4.57
N SER A 51 6.61 9.26 -4.73
CA SER A 51 5.36 9.66 -5.38
C SER A 51 4.18 8.77 -4.99
N ILE A 52 3.01 9.40 -4.77
CA ILE A 52 1.74 8.72 -4.51
C ILE A 52 1.38 7.73 -5.63
N ARG A 53 1.67 8.06 -6.89
CA ARG A 53 1.33 7.20 -8.03
C ARG A 53 2.03 5.84 -7.95
N THR A 54 3.31 5.83 -7.57
CA THR A 54 4.09 4.60 -7.36
C THR A 54 3.60 3.86 -6.12
N PHE A 55 3.36 4.59 -5.03
CA PHE A 55 2.78 4.05 -3.81
C PHE A 55 1.46 3.32 -4.06
N ASN A 56 0.48 3.97 -4.70
CA ASN A 56 -0.85 3.38 -4.95
C ASN A 56 -0.76 2.10 -5.79
N ARG A 57 0.15 2.05 -6.76
CA ARG A 57 0.38 0.84 -7.55
C ARG A 57 0.96 -0.27 -6.69
N CYS A 58 2.07 -0.01 -6.00
CA CYS A 58 2.72 -1.00 -5.14
C CYS A 58 1.80 -1.47 -4.02
N PHE A 59 1.04 -0.55 -3.40
CA PHE A 59 0.09 -0.83 -2.34
C PHE A 59 -1.02 -1.73 -2.83
N LYS A 60 -1.62 -1.44 -4.00
CA LYS A 60 -2.61 -2.35 -4.58
C LYS A 60 -2.00 -3.71 -4.95
N THR A 61 -0.76 -3.75 -5.43
CA THR A 61 -0.07 -5.00 -5.78
C THR A 61 0.25 -5.86 -4.56
N VAL A 62 0.67 -5.26 -3.45
CA VAL A 62 1.07 -5.96 -2.23
C VAL A 62 -0.14 -6.30 -1.36
N THR A 63 -1.00 -5.31 -1.10
CA THR A 63 -2.12 -5.42 -0.17
C THR A 63 -3.41 -5.90 -0.86
N GLY A 64 -3.49 -5.86 -2.19
CA GLY A 64 -4.71 -6.17 -2.96
C GLY A 64 -5.79 -5.08 -2.90
N CYS A 65 -5.74 -4.19 -1.91
CA CYS A 65 -6.72 -3.13 -1.66
C CYS A 65 -6.13 -1.73 -1.82
N ILE A 66 -6.99 -0.70 -1.89
CA ILE A 66 -6.59 0.71 -2.03
C ILE A 66 -6.57 1.34 -0.62
N PRO A 67 -5.59 2.19 -0.28
CA PRO A 67 -5.49 2.82 1.04
C PRO A 67 -6.75 3.63 1.42
N THR A 68 -7.46 4.20 0.44
CA THR A 68 -8.73 4.92 0.65
C THR A 68 -9.84 4.01 1.18
N THR A 69 -9.91 2.76 0.71
CA THR A 69 -10.91 1.77 1.15
C THR A 69 -10.71 1.41 2.61
N ILE A 70 -9.46 1.23 3.05
CA ILE A 70 -9.13 0.89 4.44
C ILE A 70 -9.62 1.97 5.42
N ARG A 71 -9.63 3.24 5.00
CA ARG A 71 -10.16 4.35 5.83
C ARG A 71 -11.67 4.37 5.87
N LYS A 72 -12.33 4.11 4.74
CA LYS A 72 -13.80 4.08 4.65
C LYS A 72 -14.41 2.99 5.52
N ASP A 73 -13.74 1.85 5.66
CA ASP A 73 -14.16 0.74 6.53
C ASP A 73 -14.23 1.14 8.02
N ARG A 74 -13.59 2.24 8.45
CA ARG A 74 -13.70 2.73 9.84
C ARG A 74 -14.93 3.59 10.09
N GLU A 75 -15.57 4.10 9.04
CA GLU A 75 -16.69 5.03 9.12
C GLU A 75 -18.02 4.36 8.73
N SER A 76 -18.15 3.04 8.95
CA SER A 76 -19.40 2.30 8.76
C SER A 76 -19.71 1.36 9.91
#